data_AF-A0AAP5AI42-F1
#
_entry.id   AF-A0AAP5AI42-F1
#
_cell.length_a   1.000
_cell.length_b   1.000
_cell.length_c   1.000
_cell.angle_alpha   90.00
_cell.angle_beta   90.00
_cell.angle_gamma   90.00
#
_symmetry.space_group_name_H-M   'P 1'
#
loop_
_entity.id
_entity.type
_entity.pdbx_description
1 polymer ?
#
loop_
_entity_poly.entity_id
_entity_poly.type
_entity_poly.pdbx_seq_one_letter_code
_entity_poly.pdbx_strand_id
1 'polypeptide(L)'
;MAKKSPTDASPVAHFEHSLEELEQLVEKMETGDMSLEQSLSAYERGVGLYRQCQQALEQAELRVRLLSDPARPETAEPFDPPSHDG
;
A
#
# COMPACT_ATOMS: atom_id res chain seq x y z
N MET A 1 5.98 -18.94 23.97
CA MET A 1 5.91 -18.78 22.51
C MET A 1 4.74 -17.86 22.21
N ALA A 2 5.00 -16.60 21.86
CA ALA A 2 3.95 -15.61 21.65
C ALA A 2 3.17 -15.96 20.36
N LYS A 3 1.86 -16.20 20.49
CA LYS A 3 0.96 -16.44 19.37
C LYS A 3 0.80 -15.10 18.63
N LYS A 4 1.34 -14.97 17.41
CA LYS A 4 1.04 -13.83 16.55
C LYS A 4 -0.48 -13.81 16.31
N SER A 5 -1.12 -12.72 16.72
CA SER A 5 -2.55 -12.50 16.54
C SER A 5 -2.89 -12.41 15.04
N PRO A 6 -4.08 -12.83 14.60
CA PRO A 6 -4.48 -12.80 13.18
C PRO A 6 -4.48 -11.39 12.55
N THR A 7 -4.39 -10.34 13.37
CA THR A 7 -4.24 -8.94 12.94
C THR A 7 -2.87 -8.63 12.31
N ASP A 8 -1.84 -9.40 12.65
CA ASP A 8 -0.43 -9.18 12.24
C ASP A 8 -0.14 -9.57 10.77
N ALA A 9 -1.11 -10.19 10.08
CA ALA A 9 -0.93 -10.74 8.73
C ALA A 9 -1.86 -10.10 7.67
N SER A 10 -2.57 -9.02 8.02
CA SER A 10 -3.44 -8.34 7.06
C SER A 10 -2.65 -7.37 6.18
N PRO A 11 -2.99 -7.20 4.89
CA PRO A 11 -2.41 -6.17 4.03
C PRO A 11 -2.36 -4.78 4.69
N VAL A 12 -3.40 -4.39 5.43
CA VAL A 12 -3.46 -3.13 6.18
C VAL A 12 -2.31 -3.01 7.20
N ALA A 13 -1.96 -4.10 7.89
CA ALA A 13 -0.87 -4.09 8.88
C ALA A 13 0.52 -3.92 8.25
N HIS A 14 0.67 -4.18 6.95
CA HIS A 14 1.93 -4.06 6.22
C HIS A 14 2.07 -2.76 5.44
N PHE A 15 1.04 -1.92 5.38
CA PHE A 15 1.01 -0.70 4.56
C PHE A 15 2.23 0.21 4.80
N GLU A 16 2.46 0.61 6.06
CA GLU A 16 3.55 1.53 6.42
C GLU A 16 4.92 1.00 6.01
N HIS A 17 5.14 -0.30 6.19
CA HIS A 17 6.39 -0.95 5.80
C HIS A 17 6.56 -1.00 4.27
N SER A 18 5.51 -1.38 3.54
CA SER A 18 5.54 -1.40 2.07
C SER A 18 5.74 0.00 1.47
N LEU A 19 5.16 1.03 2.10
CA LEU A 19 5.33 2.41 1.70
C LEU A 19 6.76 2.91 1.96
N GLU A 20 7.29 2.69 3.15
CA GLU A 20 8.68 3.06 3.50
C GLU A 20 9.69 2.39 2.56
N GLU A 21 9.50 1.11 2.27
CA GLU A 21 10.37 0.38 1.33
C GLU A 21 10.29 0.93 -0.09
N LEU A 22 9.10 1.37 -0.52
CA LEU A 22 8.89 1.98 -1.84
C LEU A 22 9.58 3.34 -1.93
N GLU A 23 9.44 4.19 -0.91
CA GLU A 23 10.09 5.50 -0.83
C GLU A 23 11.62 5.37 -0.89
N GLN A 24 12.19 4.46 -0.10
CA GLN A 24 13.64 4.19 -0.11
C GLN A 24 14.12 3.64 -1.46
N LEU A 25 13.27 2.88 -2.16
CA LEU A 25 13.60 2.35 -3.48
C LEU A 25 13.60 3.45 -4.52
N VAL A 26 12.60 4.33 -4.50
CA VAL A 26 12.52 5.51 -5.38
C VAL A 26 13.72 6.42 -5.16
N GLU A 27 14.06 6.74 -3.91
CA GLU A 27 15.23 7.56 -3.58
C GLU A 27 16.52 6.97 -4.20
N LYS A 28 16.71 5.65 -4.12
CA LYS A 28 17.86 4.97 -4.75
C LYS A 28 17.82 4.99 -6.27
N MET A 29 16.64 4.91 -6.88
CA MET A 29 16.51 4.99 -8.33
C MET A 29 16.82 6.40 -8.85
N GLU A 30 16.56 7.43 -8.05
CA GLU A 30 16.83 8.83 -8.38
C GLU A 30 18.31 9.21 -8.30
N THR A 31 19.15 8.45 -7.56
CA THR A 31 20.60 8.73 -7.52
C THR A 31 21.32 8.44 -8.84
N GLY A 32 20.74 7.60 -9.70
CA GLY A 32 21.26 7.32 -11.04
C GLY A 32 22.47 6.38 -11.12
N ASP A 33 22.90 5.79 -10.00
CA ASP A 33 24.08 4.91 -9.93
C ASP A 33 23.78 3.44 -10.28
N MET A 34 22.57 3.13 -10.75
CA MET A 34 22.13 1.76 -11.02
C MET A 34 22.46 1.32 -12.45
N SER A 35 22.94 0.09 -12.61
CA SER A 35 23.01 -0.56 -13.92
C SER A 35 21.62 -0.82 -14.48
N LEU A 36 21.50 -1.02 -15.80
CA LEU A 36 20.21 -1.32 -16.44
C LEU A 36 19.47 -2.52 -15.81
N GLU A 37 20.20 -3.58 -15.48
CA GLU A 37 19.64 -4.77 -14.85
C GLU A 37 19.14 -4.46 -13.42
N GLN A 38 19.90 -3.67 -12.67
CA GLN A 38 19.49 -3.21 -11.34
C GLN A 38 18.25 -2.30 -11.41
N SER A 39 18.19 -1.40 -12.39
CA SER A 39 17.04 -0.51 -12.59
C SER A 39 15.77 -1.28 -12.96
N LEU A 40 15.88 -2.33 -13.78
CA LEU A 40 14.75 -3.22 -14.09
C LEU A 40 14.27 -3.97 -12.85
N SER A 41 15.18 -4.54 -12.06
CA SER A 41 14.84 -5.24 -10.82
C SER A 41 14.20 -4.30 -9.79
N ALA A 42 14.71 -3.06 -9.67
CA ALA A 42 14.13 -2.04 -8.81
C ALA A 42 12.72 -1.65 -9.27
N TYR A 43 12.50 -1.47 -10.58
CA TYR A 43 11.17 -1.19 -11.11
C TYR A 43 10.16 -2.30 -10.79
N GLU A 44 10.52 -3.56 -11.02
CA GLU A 44 9.66 -4.71 -10.71
C GLU A 44 9.30 -4.77 -9.21
N ARG A 45 10.28 -4.55 -8.33
CA ARG A 45 10.06 -4.47 -6.89
C ARG A 45 9.14 -3.31 -6.53
N GLY A 46 9.36 -2.13 -7.11
CA GLY A 46 8.55 -0.94 -6.89
C GLY A 46 7.09 -1.15 -7.28
N VAL A 47 6.83 -1.79 -8.43
CA VAL A 47 5.47 -2.17 -8.85
C VAL A 47 4.83 -3.15 -7.86
N GLY A 48 5.61 -4.10 -7.33
CA GLY A 48 5.16 -5.02 -6.29
C GLY A 48 4.73 -4.31 -5.01
N LEU A 49 5.57 -3.40 -4.50
CA LEU A 49 5.30 -2.62 -3.30
C LEU A 49 4.08 -1.70 -3.48
N TYR A 50 4.01 -1.00 -4.62
CA TYR A 50 2.86 -0.17 -4.96
C TYR A 50 1.54 -0.97 -4.93
N ARG A 51 1.52 -2.17 -5.51
CA ARG A 51 0.33 -3.04 -5.47
C ARG A 51 -0.05 -3.47 -4.06
N GLN A 52 0.93 -3.73 -3.19
CA GLN A 52 0.66 -4.05 -1.78
C GLN A 52 0.02 -2.86 -1.06
N CYS A 53 0.52 -1.64 -1.29
CA CYS A 53 -0.06 -0.43 -0.73
C CYS A 53 -1.51 -0.23 -1.20
N GLN A 54 -1.78 -0.40 -2.50
CA GLN A 54 -3.14 -0.29 -3.04
C GLN A 54 -4.09 -1.32 -2.40
N GLN A 55 -3.69 -2.59 -2.30
CA GLN A 55 -4.50 -3.63 -1.66
C GLN A 55 -4.78 -3.33 -0.19
N ALA A 56 -3.81 -2.78 0.54
CA ALA A 56 -3.99 -2.38 1.92
C ALA A 56 -5.02 -1.25 2.04
N LEU A 57 -4.95 -0.24 1.16
CA LEU A 57 -5.92 0.87 1.13
C LEU A 57 -7.33 0.38 0.77
N GLU A 58 -7.48 -0.47 -0.24
CA GLU A 58 -8.76 -1.07 -0.62
C GLU A 58 -9.41 -1.85 0.55
N GLN A 59 -8.61 -2.62 1.28
CA GLN A 59 -9.11 -3.35 2.45
C GLN A 59 -9.48 -2.44 3.62
N ALA A 60 -8.70 -1.39 3.85
CA ALA A 60 -9.00 -0.40 4.88
C ALA A 60 -10.31 0.33 4.54
N GLU A 61 -10.49 0.74 3.28
CA GLU A 61 -11.71 1.37 2.79
C GLU A 61 -12.92 0.46 2.95
N LEU A 62 -12.83 -0.81 2.49
CA LEU A 62 -13.90 -1.78 2.65
C LEU A 62 -14.31 -1.94 4.12
N ARG A 63 -13.33 -2.00 5.02
CA ARG A 63 -13.58 -2.09 6.46
C ARG A 63 -14.29 -0.85 7.00
N VAL A 64 -13.93 0.33 6.54
CA VAL A 64 -14.63 1.58 6.89
C VAL A 64 -16.07 1.55 6.38
N ARG A 65 -16.31 1.19 5.12
CA ARG A 65 -17.67 1.11 4.54
C ARG A 65 -18.58 0.17 5.34
N LEU A 66 -18.09 -1.02 5.70
CA LEU A 66 -18.80 -2.00 6.53
C LEU A 66 -19.12 -1.50 7.94
N LEU A 67 -18.26 -0.66 8.52
CA LEU A 67 -18.50 -0.06 9.84
C LEU A 67 -19.45 1.14 9.78
N SER A 68 -19.45 1.89 8.69
CA SER A 68 -20.27 3.08 8.50
C SER A 68 -21.74 2.76 8.21
N ASP A 69 -22.02 1.81 7.31
CA ASP A 69 -23.38 1.30 7.06
C ASP A 69 -23.31 -0.22 6.84
N PRO A 70 -23.47 -1.02 7.90
CA PRO A 70 -23.42 -2.48 7.81
C PRO A 70 -24.54 -3.09 6.95
N ALA A 71 -25.64 -2.37 6.73
CA ALA A 71 -26.81 -2.86 6.00
C ALA A 71 -26.72 -2.57 4.49
N ARG A 72 -26.00 -1.52 4.09
CA ARG A 72 -25.78 -1.15 2.69
C ARG A 72 -24.36 -0.62 2.43
N PRO A 73 -23.32 -1.47 2.59
CA PRO A 73 -21.93 -1.07 2.38
C PRO A 73 -21.65 -0.65 0.93
N GLU A 74 -22.45 -1.09 -0.05
CA GLU A 74 -22.35 -0.63 -1.44
C GLU A 74 -22.78 0.82 -1.66
N THR A 75 -23.52 1.42 -0.72
CA THR A 75 -23.95 2.83 -0.81
C THR A 75 -22.99 3.80 -0.14
N ALA A 76 -21.94 3.30 0.49
CA ALA A 76 -20.90 4.14 1.06
C ALA A 76 -20.08 4.74 -0.08
N GLU A 77 -20.07 6.08 -0.14
CA GLU A 77 -19.26 6.83 -1.10
C GLU A 77 -17.78 6.45 -0.94
N PRO A 78 -17.03 6.28 -2.05
CA PRO A 78 -15.60 6.08 -1.99
C PRO A 78 -14.91 7.23 -1.25
N PHE A 79 -13.82 6.92 -0.54
CA PHE A 79 -12.97 8.00 -0.02
C PHE A 79 -12.26 8.65 -1.21
N ASP A 80 -12.62 9.90 -1.51
CA ASP A 80 -11.96 10.72 -2.53
C ASP A 80 -10.84 11.51 -1.86
N PRO A 81 -9.58 11.03 -1.86
CA PRO A 81 -8.48 11.78 -1.28
C PRO A 81 -8.33 13.11 -2.04
N PRO A 82 -7.99 14.21 -1.35
CA PRO A 82 -7.72 15.46 -2.05
C PRO A 82 -6.63 15.22 -3.10
N SER A 83 -6.96 15.48 -4.38
CA SER A 83 -5.98 15.49 -5.46
C SER A 83 -4.82 16.37 -5.02
N HIS A 84 -3.63 15.78 -4.92
CA HIS A 84 -2.39 16.53 -4.76
C HIS A 84 -2.10 17.22 -6.10
N ASP A 85 -2.81 18.33 -6.36
CA ASP A 85 -2.37 19.35 -7.31
C ASP A 85 -1.09 19.94 -6.70
N GLY A 86 0.03 19.68 -7.40
CA GLY A 86 1.39 20.03 -6.94
C GLY A 86 1.67 21.53 -6.82
#